data_AF-A0A496QA07-F1
#
_entry.id   AF-A0A496QA07-F1
#
_cell.length_a   1.000
_cell.length_b   1.000
_cell.length_c   1.000
_cell.angle_alpha   90.00
_cell.angle_beta   90.00
_cell.angle_gamma   90.00
#
_symmetry.space_group_name_H-M   'P 1'
#
loop_
_entity.id
_entity.type
_entity.pdbx_description
1 polymer ?
#
loop_
_entity_poly.entity_id
_entity_poly.type
_entity_poly.pdbx_seq_one_letter_code
_entity_poly.pdbx_strand_id
1 'polypeptide(L)'
;MKRSISVLFFLMIAMFLFAKATFTVYDFAAGVRYTIEYVLDSELHTWVGKDGYVDIPIGEFDLLKSTLQSNESYLKALEDQLKAKDKTIDDLNQQLTTTLASLCDLKTLVEERNNKITDLNQQLTTALASLSNLEALLEERNAKIADLEKRVEERNNKIADLEKQIELKSKLITNLDQQVNDLKKLLDKKDEQISILASLLETPATITELFKENEKLNQQLTDARASITTLERTLQEKDELLTQAEWQLKDANERANWLEAQIETYQSSITALQSSITEKEEQLDVLSETFTKKLADSQGEKKELRGRLIETLTTLKSFAEILEELQKTFLEVQSYYDTIQALTNKLNGVPEE
;
A
#
# COMPACT_ATOMS: atom_id res chain seq x y z
N MET A 1 -119.35 -84.76 158.68
CA MET A 1 -118.19 -84.52 157.80
C MET A 1 -118.29 -85.16 156.39
N LYS A 2 -119.47 -85.42 155.82
CA LYS A 2 -119.59 -86.03 154.46
C LYS A 2 -120.50 -85.29 153.45
N ARG A 3 -121.17 -84.19 153.83
CA ARG A 3 -122.02 -83.40 152.89
C ARG A 3 -121.39 -82.11 152.36
N SER A 4 -120.30 -81.60 152.96
CA SER A 4 -119.63 -80.36 152.51
C SER A 4 -118.52 -80.61 151.46
N ILE A 5 -117.90 -81.80 151.45
CA ILE A 5 -116.82 -82.12 150.50
C ILE A 5 -117.36 -82.47 149.10
N SER A 6 -118.58 -83.02 149.01
CA SER A 6 -119.17 -83.41 147.72
C SER A 6 -119.62 -82.21 146.86
N VAL A 7 -119.95 -81.08 147.49
CA VAL A 7 -120.38 -79.85 146.77
C VAL A 7 -119.18 -79.07 146.25
N LEU A 8 -118.09 -79.00 147.01
CA LEU A 8 -116.87 -78.31 146.58
C LEU A 8 -116.17 -79.05 145.42
N PHE A 9 -116.22 -80.39 145.44
CA PHE A 9 -115.62 -81.23 144.40
C PHE A 9 -116.40 -81.16 143.07
N PHE A 10 -117.74 -81.08 143.14
CA PHE A 10 -118.58 -80.85 141.95
C PHE A 10 -118.37 -79.45 141.36
N LEU A 11 -118.11 -78.44 142.18
CA LEU A 11 -117.88 -77.06 141.72
C LEU A 11 -116.51 -76.88 141.07
N MET A 12 -115.49 -77.59 141.57
CA MET A 12 -114.14 -77.57 140.97
C MET A 12 -114.08 -78.32 139.63
N ILE A 13 -114.82 -79.43 139.51
CA ILE A 13 -114.95 -80.16 138.24
C ILE A 13 -115.77 -79.33 137.24
N ALA A 14 -116.84 -78.66 137.66
CA ALA A 14 -117.56 -77.71 136.80
C ALA A 14 -116.67 -76.55 136.34
N MET A 15 -115.74 -76.06 137.17
CA MET A 15 -114.82 -74.98 136.78
C MET A 15 -113.80 -75.40 135.72
N PHE A 16 -113.44 -76.68 135.68
CA PHE A 16 -112.51 -77.23 134.68
C PHE A 16 -113.19 -77.65 133.37
N LEU A 17 -114.48 -77.99 133.39
CA LEU A 17 -115.26 -78.33 132.19
C LEU A 17 -115.67 -77.11 131.35
N PHE A 18 -115.39 -75.88 131.80
CA PHE A 18 -115.72 -74.63 131.09
C PHE A 18 -114.51 -73.69 130.88
N ALA A 19 -113.29 -74.22 130.85
CA ALA A 19 -112.09 -73.41 130.65
C ALA A 19 -111.97 -72.94 129.18
N LYS A 20 -112.21 -71.64 128.95
CA LYS A 20 -111.89 -70.94 127.69
C LYS A 20 -110.38 -70.68 127.60
N ALA A 21 -109.77 -71.04 126.48
CA ALA A 21 -108.39 -70.70 126.16
C ALA A 21 -108.32 -69.96 124.81
N THR A 22 -107.24 -69.20 124.58
CA THR A 22 -107.11 -68.36 123.37
C THR A 22 -105.78 -68.58 122.67
N PHE A 23 -105.75 -68.46 121.33
CA PHE A 23 -104.51 -68.39 120.54
C PHE A 23 -104.59 -67.29 119.49
N THR A 24 -103.44 -66.76 119.06
CA THR A 24 -103.37 -65.62 118.14
C THR A 24 -102.78 -65.97 116.79
N VAL A 25 -103.40 -65.50 115.70
CA VAL A 25 -102.88 -65.62 114.33
C VAL A 25 -102.70 -64.25 113.72
N TYR A 26 -101.55 -64.01 113.07
CA TYR A 26 -101.25 -62.76 112.38
C TYR A 26 -101.65 -62.88 110.91
N ASP A 27 -102.38 -61.90 110.40
CA ASP A 27 -102.64 -61.72 108.97
C ASP A 27 -101.58 -60.80 108.39
N PHE A 28 -100.67 -61.33 107.58
CA PHE A 28 -99.59 -60.57 106.97
C PHE A 28 -100.07 -59.56 105.94
N ALA A 29 -101.21 -59.82 105.28
CA ALA A 29 -101.78 -58.91 104.31
C ALA A 29 -102.47 -57.73 105.00
N ALA A 30 -103.24 -57.99 106.06
CA ALA A 30 -103.95 -56.95 106.81
C ALA A 30 -103.08 -56.24 107.86
N GLY A 31 -101.99 -56.87 108.29
CA GLY A 31 -101.13 -56.39 109.37
C GLY A 31 -101.78 -56.47 110.76
N VAL A 32 -102.74 -57.38 110.95
CA VAL A 32 -103.59 -57.48 112.16
C VAL A 32 -103.41 -58.85 112.84
N ARG A 33 -103.57 -58.90 114.17
CA ARG A 33 -103.64 -60.16 114.94
C ARG A 33 -105.08 -60.49 115.28
N TYR A 34 -105.53 -61.67 114.88
CA TYR A 34 -106.79 -62.24 115.33
C TYR A 34 -106.55 -63.12 116.56
N THR A 35 -107.42 -63.01 117.56
CA THR A 35 -107.41 -63.87 118.75
C THR A 35 -108.61 -64.79 118.67
N ILE A 36 -108.36 -66.09 118.70
CA ILE A 36 -109.37 -67.15 118.58
C ILE A 36 -109.53 -67.79 119.95
N GLU A 37 -110.74 -67.76 120.49
CA GLU A 37 -111.17 -68.45 121.69
C GLU A 37 -111.66 -69.87 121.37
N TYR A 38 -111.21 -70.85 122.15
CA TYR A 38 -111.68 -72.22 122.06
C TYR A 38 -112.12 -72.74 123.40
N VAL A 39 -113.06 -73.69 123.39
CA VAL A 39 -113.59 -74.35 124.58
C VAL A 39 -113.29 -75.84 124.49
N LEU A 40 -112.86 -76.42 125.61
CA LEU A 40 -112.80 -77.87 125.77
C LEU A 40 -114.21 -78.35 126.11
N ASP A 41 -114.93 -78.93 125.16
CA ASP A 41 -116.30 -79.37 125.43
C ASP A 41 -116.34 -80.63 126.32
N SER A 42 -117.32 -80.65 127.22
CA SER A 42 -117.55 -81.66 128.26
C SER A 42 -118.76 -82.56 128.00
N GLU A 43 -119.55 -82.29 126.96
CA GLU A 43 -120.75 -83.06 126.66
C GLU A 43 -120.45 -84.32 125.84
N LEU A 44 -120.48 -85.46 126.55
CA LEU A 44 -120.35 -86.81 126.03
C LEU A 44 -121.66 -87.24 125.31
N HIS A 45 -121.91 -86.73 124.11
CA HIS A 45 -122.81 -87.36 123.14
C HIS A 45 -122.01 -88.36 122.27
N THR A 46 -122.28 -89.65 122.47
CA THR A 46 -121.87 -90.85 121.68
C THR A 46 -120.92 -90.64 120.49
N TRP A 47 -119.62 -90.95 120.71
CA TRP A 47 -118.67 -91.78 119.93
C TRP A 47 -118.99 -92.06 118.44
N VAL A 48 -118.06 -91.91 117.46
CA VAL A 48 -116.70 -92.51 117.42
C VAL A 48 -115.68 -91.66 116.61
N GLY A 49 -114.46 -91.43 117.17
CA GLY A 49 -113.20 -91.55 116.40
C GLY A 49 -112.32 -90.31 116.16
N LYS A 50 -111.21 -90.23 116.94
CA LYS A 50 -109.91 -89.52 116.76
C LYS A 50 -109.70 -88.10 117.34
N ASP A 51 -108.75 -88.06 118.29
CA ASP A 51 -107.83 -87.02 118.78
C ASP A 51 -108.24 -85.54 118.75
N GLY A 52 -108.56 -85.05 119.95
CA GLY A 52 -108.49 -83.63 120.33
C GLY A 52 -109.73 -82.81 120.00
N TYR A 53 -110.84 -83.02 120.72
CA TYR A 53 -112.01 -82.14 120.68
C TYR A 53 -111.66 -80.80 121.35
N VAL A 54 -111.12 -79.90 120.55
CA VAL A 54 -111.14 -78.48 120.80
C VAL A 54 -112.31 -77.94 119.99
N ASP A 55 -113.37 -77.51 120.67
CA ASP A 55 -114.49 -76.87 120.00
C ASP A 55 -114.12 -75.41 119.75
N ILE A 56 -113.67 -75.16 118.52
CA ILE A 56 -113.53 -73.83 117.96
C ILE A 56 -114.89 -73.46 117.35
N PRO A 57 -115.51 -72.33 117.75
CA PRO A 57 -116.73 -71.86 117.09
C PRO A 57 -116.50 -71.75 115.59
N ILE A 58 -117.47 -72.20 114.78
CA ILE A 58 -117.31 -72.28 113.31
C ILE A 58 -116.85 -70.96 112.68
N GLY A 59 -117.32 -69.82 113.20
CA GLY A 59 -116.90 -68.49 112.73
C GLY A 59 -115.43 -68.16 113.04
N GLU A 60 -114.88 -68.67 114.14
CA GLU A 60 -113.47 -68.48 114.48
C GLU A 60 -112.56 -69.47 113.74
N PHE A 61 -113.05 -70.67 113.46
CA PHE A 61 -112.39 -71.61 112.55
C PHE A 61 -112.35 -71.05 111.12
N ASP A 62 -113.43 -70.44 110.65
CA ASP A 62 -113.49 -69.77 109.34
C ASP A 62 -112.54 -68.55 109.29
N LEU A 63 -112.42 -67.79 110.39
CA LEU A 63 -111.45 -66.69 110.51
C LEU A 63 -110.01 -67.20 110.48
N LEU A 64 -109.70 -68.29 111.19
CA LEU A 64 -108.39 -68.95 111.14
C LEU A 64 -108.04 -69.37 109.71
N LYS A 65 -108.99 -70.06 109.07
CA LYS A 65 -108.83 -70.59 107.72
C LYS A 65 -108.63 -69.47 106.71
N SER A 66 -109.41 -68.39 106.78
CA SER A 66 -109.26 -67.24 105.89
C SER A 66 -107.93 -66.51 106.11
N THR A 67 -107.49 -66.38 107.36
CA THR A 67 -106.20 -65.77 107.70
C THR A 67 -105.03 -66.59 107.18
N LEU A 68 -105.09 -67.92 107.31
CA LEU A 68 -104.07 -68.82 106.73
C LEU A 68 -104.05 -68.72 105.20
N GLN A 69 -105.20 -68.71 104.55
CA GLN A 69 -105.30 -68.51 103.09
C GLN A 69 -104.77 -67.14 102.64
N SER A 70 -105.04 -66.08 103.42
CA SER A 70 -104.51 -64.74 103.21
C SER A 70 -102.98 -64.74 103.30
N ASN A 71 -102.43 -65.37 104.33
CA ASN A 71 -100.98 -65.50 104.54
C ASN A 71 -100.30 -66.34 103.45
N GLU A 72 -100.89 -67.46 103.04
CA GLU A 72 -100.40 -68.27 101.92
C GLU A 72 -100.34 -67.43 100.64
N SER A 73 -101.39 -66.65 100.37
CA SER A 73 -101.44 -65.74 99.21
C SER A 73 -100.39 -64.63 99.32
N TYR A 74 -100.19 -64.07 100.50
CA TYR A 74 -99.17 -63.05 100.77
C TYR A 74 -97.75 -63.58 100.56
N LEU A 75 -97.44 -64.75 101.12
CA LEU A 75 -96.15 -65.43 100.93
C LEU A 75 -95.92 -65.74 99.45
N LYS A 76 -96.96 -66.19 98.74
CA LYS A 76 -96.87 -66.46 97.31
C LYS A 76 -96.55 -65.20 96.50
N ALA A 77 -97.19 -64.09 96.81
CA ALA A 77 -96.91 -62.80 96.16
C ALA A 77 -95.47 -62.34 96.43
N LEU A 78 -94.96 -62.54 97.64
CA LEU A 78 -93.58 -62.20 97.99
C LEU A 78 -92.56 -63.09 97.28
N GLU A 79 -92.82 -64.40 97.18
CA GLU A 79 -92.01 -65.32 96.38
C GLU A 79 -91.96 -64.91 94.91
N ASP A 80 -93.10 -64.51 94.33
CA ASP A 80 -93.16 -64.08 92.94
C ASP A 80 -92.42 -62.76 92.72
N GLN A 81 -92.48 -61.82 93.67
CA GLN A 81 -91.67 -60.60 93.66
C GLN A 81 -90.16 -60.89 93.77
N LEU A 82 -89.77 -61.84 94.62
CA LEU A 82 -88.37 -62.25 94.77
C LEU A 82 -87.86 -62.84 93.45
N LYS A 83 -88.60 -63.77 92.84
CA LYS A 83 -88.27 -64.34 91.53
C LYS A 83 -88.17 -63.28 90.42
N ALA A 84 -89.05 -62.28 90.44
CA ALA A 84 -89.00 -61.18 89.49
C ALA A 84 -87.73 -60.35 89.68
N LYS A 85 -87.34 -60.05 90.93
CA LYS A 85 -86.09 -59.34 91.25
C LYS A 85 -84.86 -60.15 90.87
N ASP A 86 -84.83 -61.45 91.14
CA ASP A 86 -83.73 -62.34 90.74
C ASP A 86 -83.56 -62.34 89.23
N LYS A 87 -84.65 -62.43 88.47
CA LYS A 87 -84.62 -62.32 87.02
C LYS A 87 -84.08 -60.95 86.54
N THR A 88 -84.44 -59.86 87.20
CA THR A 88 -83.89 -58.53 86.90
C THR A 88 -82.39 -58.44 87.21
N ILE A 89 -81.94 -59.04 88.31
CA ILE A 89 -80.52 -59.10 88.68
C ILE A 89 -79.74 -59.88 87.62
N ASP A 90 -80.26 -61.02 87.18
CA ASP A 90 -79.64 -61.84 86.13
C ASP A 90 -79.53 -61.08 84.80
N ASP A 91 -80.59 -60.38 84.38
CA ASP A 91 -80.60 -59.57 83.17
C ASP A 91 -79.58 -58.41 83.25
N LEU A 92 -79.53 -57.70 84.39
CA LEU A 92 -78.55 -56.65 84.63
C LEU A 92 -77.11 -57.19 84.63
N ASN A 93 -76.87 -58.37 85.20
CA ASN A 93 -75.55 -59.01 85.17
C ASN A 93 -75.12 -59.41 83.76
N GLN A 94 -76.05 -59.88 82.93
CA GLN A 94 -75.78 -60.14 81.51
C GLN A 94 -75.44 -58.84 80.77
N GLN A 95 -76.24 -57.78 80.94
CA GLN A 95 -75.97 -56.47 80.34
C GLN A 95 -74.62 -55.89 80.78
N LEU A 96 -74.28 -56.01 82.06
CA LEU A 96 -72.99 -55.59 82.61
C LEU A 96 -71.83 -56.36 81.97
N THR A 97 -71.97 -57.68 81.83
CA THR A 97 -70.96 -58.54 81.19
C THR A 97 -70.74 -58.15 79.72
N THR A 98 -71.83 -57.93 78.96
CA THR A 98 -71.75 -57.47 77.57
C THR A 98 -71.09 -56.10 77.49
N THR A 99 -71.45 -55.17 78.37
CA THR A 99 -70.88 -53.82 78.40
C THR A 99 -69.38 -53.85 78.71
N LEU A 100 -68.96 -54.70 79.66
CA LEU A 100 -67.54 -54.89 79.99
C LEU A 100 -66.76 -55.48 78.81
N ALA A 101 -67.33 -56.43 78.08
CA ALA A 101 -66.71 -56.97 76.87
C ALA A 101 -66.53 -55.88 75.80
N SER A 102 -67.59 -55.10 75.51
CA SER A 102 -67.49 -53.98 74.56
C SER A 102 -66.50 -52.90 74.98
N LEU A 103 -66.34 -52.64 76.28
CA LEU A 103 -65.35 -51.71 76.81
C LEU A 103 -63.91 -52.22 76.58
N CYS A 104 -63.67 -53.52 76.75
CA CYS A 104 -62.38 -54.14 76.44
C CYS A 104 -62.05 -54.05 74.94
N ASP A 105 -63.02 -54.32 74.07
CA ASP A 105 -62.86 -54.22 72.62
C ASP A 105 -62.54 -52.77 72.21
N LEU A 106 -63.27 -51.80 72.76
CA LEU A 106 -63.05 -50.39 72.49
C LEU A 106 -61.67 -49.93 72.98
N LYS A 107 -61.22 -50.40 74.14
CA LYS A 107 -59.88 -50.12 74.66
C LYS A 107 -58.80 -50.64 73.71
N THR A 108 -58.96 -51.86 73.22
CA THR A 108 -58.04 -52.48 72.24
C THR A 108 -57.99 -51.66 70.96
N LEU A 109 -59.16 -51.27 70.43
CA LEU A 109 -59.25 -50.43 69.24
C LEU A 109 -58.57 -49.07 69.43
N VAL A 110 -58.72 -48.44 70.59
CA VAL A 110 -58.03 -47.17 70.92
C VAL A 110 -56.52 -47.36 70.91
N GLU A 111 -56.00 -48.44 71.49
CA GLU A 111 -54.57 -48.76 71.49
C GLU A 111 -54.04 -48.97 70.06
N GLU A 112 -54.76 -49.71 69.22
CA GLU A 112 -54.40 -49.90 67.80
C GLU A 112 -54.36 -48.57 67.03
N ARG A 113 -55.35 -47.69 67.25
CA ARG A 113 -55.39 -46.38 66.61
C ARG A 113 -54.27 -45.47 67.07
N ASN A 114 -53.93 -45.49 68.36
CA ASN A 114 -52.79 -44.73 68.90
C ASN A 114 -51.46 -45.22 68.30
N ASN A 115 -51.28 -46.53 68.14
CA ASN A 115 -50.12 -47.09 67.47
C ASN A 115 -50.05 -46.64 66.00
N LYS A 116 -51.19 -46.64 65.28
CA LYS A 116 -51.23 -46.18 63.90
C LYS A 116 -50.94 -44.68 63.75
N ILE A 117 -51.44 -43.85 64.67
CA ILE A 117 -51.14 -42.41 64.71
C ILE A 117 -49.64 -42.20 64.91
N THR A 118 -49.01 -42.98 65.80
CA THR A 118 -47.57 -42.90 66.06
C THR A 118 -46.74 -43.25 64.82
N ASP A 119 -47.08 -44.34 64.13
CA ASP A 119 -46.47 -44.76 62.86
C ASP A 119 -46.61 -43.67 61.77
N LEU A 120 -47.81 -43.13 61.58
CA LEU A 120 -48.06 -42.08 60.59
C LEU A 120 -47.27 -40.79 60.91
N ASN A 121 -47.15 -40.41 62.18
CA ASN A 121 -46.36 -39.26 62.59
C ASN A 121 -44.86 -39.46 62.31
N GLN A 122 -44.35 -40.68 62.50
CA GLN A 122 -42.96 -41.01 62.15
C GLN A 122 -42.71 -40.94 60.64
N GLN A 123 -43.64 -41.46 59.84
CA GLN A 123 -43.58 -41.38 58.37
C GLN A 123 -43.63 -39.92 57.90
N LEU A 124 -44.52 -39.10 58.48
CA LEU A 124 -44.62 -37.68 58.18
C LEU A 124 -43.32 -36.94 58.51
N THR A 125 -42.73 -37.20 59.68
CA THR A 125 -41.45 -36.60 60.08
C THR A 125 -40.33 -36.97 59.10
N THR A 126 -40.28 -38.23 58.67
CA THR A 126 -39.30 -38.70 57.68
C THR A 126 -39.52 -38.03 56.32
N ALA A 127 -40.77 -37.90 55.88
CA ALA A 127 -41.10 -37.24 54.63
C ALA A 127 -40.72 -35.75 54.65
N LEU A 128 -40.97 -35.04 55.75
CA LEU A 128 -40.58 -33.65 55.93
C LEU A 128 -39.05 -33.46 55.89
N ALA A 129 -38.30 -34.35 56.54
CA ALA A 129 -36.84 -34.33 56.49
C ALA A 129 -36.32 -34.57 55.05
N SER A 130 -36.93 -35.50 54.32
CA SER A 130 -36.60 -35.75 52.91
C SER A 130 -36.90 -34.55 52.03
N LEU A 131 -38.05 -33.89 52.23
CA LEU A 131 -38.43 -32.69 51.51
C LEU A 131 -37.41 -31.56 51.74
N SER A 132 -37.03 -31.32 52.99
CA SER A 132 -36.03 -30.30 53.33
C SER A 132 -34.67 -30.57 52.69
N ASN A 133 -34.24 -31.84 52.62
CA ASN A 133 -33.01 -32.21 51.92
C ASN A 133 -33.11 -31.98 50.40
N LEU A 134 -34.27 -32.28 49.80
CA LEU A 134 -34.51 -32.03 48.37
C LEU A 134 -34.53 -30.54 48.05
N GLU A 135 -35.12 -29.71 48.91
CA GLU A 135 -35.11 -28.25 48.79
C GLU A 135 -33.67 -27.72 48.84
N ALA A 136 -32.86 -28.19 49.79
CA ALA A 136 -31.45 -27.80 49.90
C ALA A 136 -30.64 -28.20 48.65
N LEU A 137 -30.86 -29.41 48.12
CA LEU A 137 -30.23 -29.86 46.87
C LEU A 137 -30.67 -29.02 45.67
N LEU A 138 -31.95 -28.62 45.62
CA LEU A 138 -32.48 -27.79 44.54
C LEU A 138 -31.82 -26.40 44.56
N GLU A 139 -31.67 -25.78 45.74
CA GLU A 139 -30.95 -24.52 45.90
C GLU A 139 -29.48 -24.62 45.49
N GLU A 140 -28.78 -25.69 45.89
CA GLU A 140 -27.39 -25.94 45.46
C GLU A 140 -27.29 -26.05 43.92
N ARG A 141 -28.22 -26.76 43.29
CA ARG A 141 -28.25 -26.93 41.83
C ARG A 141 -28.56 -25.62 41.12
N ASN A 142 -29.50 -24.82 41.62
CA ASN A 142 -29.80 -23.50 41.08
C ASN A 142 -28.60 -22.56 41.17
N ALA A 143 -27.91 -22.54 42.32
CA ALA A 143 -26.67 -21.77 42.47
C ALA A 143 -25.60 -22.24 41.47
N LYS A 144 -25.50 -23.55 41.23
CA LYS A 144 -24.56 -24.09 40.24
C LYS A 144 -24.92 -23.74 38.80
N ILE A 145 -26.20 -23.72 38.46
CA ILE A 145 -26.69 -23.28 37.15
C ILE A 145 -26.32 -21.81 36.93
N ALA A 146 -26.59 -20.93 37.91
CA ALA A 146 -26.25 -19.52 37.81
C ALA A 146 -24.73 -19.27 37.63
N ASP A 147 -23.88 -20.03 38.33
CA ASP A 147 -22.42 -20.01 38.14
C ASP A 147 -22.03 -20.43 36.70
N LEU A 148 -22.65 -21.50 36.19
CA LEU A 148 -22.38 -21.97 34.83
C LEU A 148 -22.85 -20.97 33.77
N GLU A 149 -24.01 -20.35 33.94
CA GLU A 149 -24.54 -19.30 33.05
C GLU A 149 -23.58 -18.11 32.99
N LYS A 150 -23.08 -17.65 34.14
CA LYS A 150 -22.07 -16.58 34.20
C LYS A 150 -20.79 -16.96 33.45
N ARG A 151 -20.30 -18.19 33.61
CA ARG A 151 -19.10 -18.68 32.91
C ARG A 151 -19.32 -18.81 31.40
N VAL A 152 -20.52 -19.15 30.96
CA VAL A 152 -20.89 -19.16 29.54
C VAL A 152 -20.85 -17.74 28.98
N GLU A 153 -21.42 -16.78 29.69
CA GLU A 153 -21.41 -15.37 29.29
C GLU A 153 -19.99 -14.79 29.21
N GLU A 154 -19.14 -15.08 30.20
CA GLU A 154 -17.72 -14.69 30.18
C GLU A 154 -16.98 -15.29 28.97
N ARG A 155 -17.26 -16.54 28.62
CA ARG A 155 -16.67 -17.20 27.45
C ARG A 155 -17.18 -16.62 26.14
N ASN A 156 -18.48 -16.31 26.03
CA ASN A 156 -19.05 -15.67 24.84
C ASN A 156 -18.40 -14.31 24.60
N ASN A 157 -18.24 -13.50 25.65
CA ASN A 157 -17.54 -12.22 25.57
C ASN A 157 -16.07 -12.41 25.14
N LYS A 158 -15.39 -13.46 25.63
CA LYS A 158 -14.02 -13.75 25.20
C LYS A 158 -13.94 -14.19 23.74
N ILE A 159 -14.90 -14.96 23.25
CA ILE A 159 -15.01 -15.36 21.85
C ILE A 159 -15.19 -14.11 20.97
N ALA A 160 -16.11 -13.21 21.32
CA ALA A 160 -16.33 -11.97 20.56
C ALA A 160 -15.07 -11.08 20.49
N ASP A 161 -14.31 -10.98 21.58
CA ASP A 161 -13.01 -10.28 21.60
C ASP A 161 -12.00 -10.95 20.65
N LEU A 162 -11.90 -12.28 20.68
CA LEU A 162 -11.01 -13.03 19.79
C LEU A 162 -11.40 -12.89 18.31
N GLU A 163 -12.69 -12.92 17.99
CA GLU A 163 -13.20 -12.70 16.63
C GLU A 163 -12.80 -11.32 16.10
N LYS A 164 -12.95 -10.27 16.93
CA LYS A 164 -12.50 -8.91 16.58
C LYS A 164 -10.99 -8.84 16.34
N GLN A 165 -10.19 -9.52 17.17
CA GLN A 165 -8.74 -9.59 16.97
C GLN A 165 -8.36 -10.33 15.68
N ILE A 166 -9.07 -11.41 15.34
CA ILE A 166 -8.90 -12.13 14.08
C ILE A 166 -9.22 -11.21 12.90
N GLU A 167 -10.33 -10.47 12.94
CA GLU A 167 -10.70 -9.53 11.87
C GLU A 167 -9.62 -8.46 11.64
N LEU A 168 -9.10 -7.87 12.72
CA LEU A 168 -8.02 -6.89 12.66
C LEU A 168 -6.74 -7.48 12.05
N LYS A 169 -6.35 -8.69 12.48
CA LYS A 169 -5.18 -9.38 11.92
C LYS A 169 -5.37 -9.73 10.45
N SER A 170 -6.56 -10.16 10.04
CA SER A 170 -6.88 -10.42 8.63
C SER A 170 -6.73 -9.17 7.78
N LYS A 171 -7.25 -8.02 8.23
CA LYS A 171 -7.06 -6.73 7.55
C LYS A 171 -5.57 -6.34 7.44
N LEU A 172 -4.79 -6.58 8.50
CA LEU A 172 -3.34 -6.34 8.49
C LEU A 172 -2.63 -7.23 7.47
N ILE A 173 -2.96 -8.52 7.40
CA ILE A 173 -2.40 -9.46 6.42
C ILE A 173 -2.70 -8.98 5.00
N THR A 174 -3.96 -8.65 4.70
CA THR A 174 -4.33 -8.12 3.36
C THR A 174 -3.57 -6.85 3.01
N ASN A 175 -3.34 -5.94 3.96
CA ASN A 175 -2.55 -4.74 3.74
C ASN A 175 -1.07 -5.07 3.44
N LEU A 176 -0.47 -5.98 4.21
CA LEU A 176 0.89 -6.44 3.99
C LEU A 176 1.06 -7.15 2.65
N ASP A 177 0.11 -7.99 2.25
CA ASP A 177 0.10 -8.64 0.93
C ASP A 177 0.07 -7.60 -0.20
N GLN A 178 -0.71 -6.54 -0.05
CA GLN A 178 -0.74 -5.44 -1.00
C GLN A 178 0.62 -4.73 -1.08
N GLN A 179 1.24 -4.43 0.07
CA GLN A 179 2.57 -3.82 0.11
C GLN A 179 3.64 -4.71 -0.56
N VAL A 180 3.60 -6.02 -0.32
CA VAL A 180 4.51 -6.98 -0.95
C VAL A 180 4.32 -6.98 -2.47
N ASN A 181 3.08 -6.97 -2.95
CA ASN A 181 2.79 -6.89 -4.38
C ASN A 181 3.29 -5.58 -5.01
N ASP A 182 3.15 -4.46 -4.32
CA ASP A 182 3.63 -3.17 -4.81
C ASP A 182 5.16 -3.10 -4.83
N LEU A 183 5.83 -3.66 -3.82
CA LEU A 183 7.29 -3.82 -3.82
C LEU A 183 7.77 -4.73 -4.94
N LYS A 184 7.05 -5.82 -5.25
CA LYS A 184 7.39 -6.70 -6.37
C LYS A 184 7.31 -5.98 -7.71
N LYS A 185 6.25 -5.20 -7.95
CA LYS A 185 6.13 -4.36 -9.16
C LYS A 185 7.26 -3.33 -9.26
N LEU A 186 7.68 -2.76 -8.13
CA LEU A 186 8.80 -1.82 -8.09
C LEU A 186 10.11 -2.53 -8.45
N LEU A 187 10.31 -3.74 -7.94
CA LEU A 187 11.47 -4.57 -8.27
C LEU A 187 11.50 -4.90 -9.77
N ASP A 188 10.38 -5.35 -10.34
CA ASP A 188 10.27 -5.64 -11.78
C ASP A 188 10.64 -4.41 -12.63
N LYS A 189 10.15 -3.21 -12.26
CA LYS A 189 10.54 -1.95 -12.92
C LYS A 189 12.02 -1.64 -12.79
N LYS A 190 12.63 -1.96 -11.64
CA LYS A 190 14.06 -1.75 -11.42
C LYS A 190 14.90 -2.73 -12.23
N ASP A 191 14.47 -3.97 -12.35
CA ASP A 191 15.12 -4.97 -13.20
C ASP A 191 15.04 -4.57 -14.67
N GLU A 192 13.91 -4.01 -15.12
CA GLU A 192 13.79 -3.43 -16.47
C GLU A 192 14.77 -2.26 -16.68
N GLN A 193 14.88 -1.34 -15.71
CA GLN A 193 15.87 -0.25 -15.76
C GLN A 193 17.31 -0.78 -15.80
N ILE A 194 17.62 -1.81 -15.01
CA ILE A 194 18.95 -2.44 -15.00
C ILE A 194 19.23 -3.09 -16.35
N SER A 195 18.25 -3.77 -16.96
CA SER A 195 18.40 -4.38 -18.29
C SER A 195 18.69 -3.33 -19.37
N ILE A 196 17.98 -2.20 -19.35
CA ILE A 196 18.26 -1.05 -20.23
C ILE A 196 19.69 -0.54 -20.00
N LEU A 197 20.09 -0.31 -18.76
CA LEU A 197 21.46 0.13 -18.44
C LEU A 197 22.53 -0.88 -18.88
N ALA A 198 22.27 -2.18 -18.71
CA ALA A 198 23.17 -3.25 -19.12
C ALA A 198 23.33 -3.29 -20.64
N SER A 199 22.23 -3.18 -21.41
CA SER A 199 22.29 -3.11 -22.88
C SER A 199 23.06 -1.88 -23.40
N LEU A 200 22.95 -0.74 -22.71
CA LEU A 200 23.76 0.44 -23.03
C LEU A 200 25.25 0.16 -22.76
N LEU A 201 25.58 -0.58 -21.69
CA LEU A 201 26.95 -1.01 -21.41
C LEU A 201 27.47 -2.07 -22.40
N GLU A 202 26.59 -2.94 -22.91
CA GLU A 202 26.86 -3.93 -23.96
C GLU A 202 26.95 -3.33 -25.38
N THR A 203 26.84 -2.01 -25.50
CA THR A 203 27.34 -1.27 -26.66
C THR A 203 28.74 -0.65 -26.46
N PRO A 204 29.79 -1.40 -26.02
CA PRO A 204 31.16 -0.91 -26.14
C PRO A 204 31.53 -0.68 -27.61
N ALA A 205 30.84 -1.36 -28.56
CA ALA A 205 31.04 -1.14 -29.98
C ALA A 205 30.83 0.34 -30.35
N THR A 206 29.74 0.97 -29.91
CA THR A 206 29.45 2.37 -30.26
C THR A 206 30.38 3.35 -29.56
N ILE A 207 30.68 3.14 -28.27
CA ILE A 207 31.63 4.00 -27.55
C ILE A 207 33.05 3.84 -28.12
N THR A 208 33.50 2.61 -28.38
CA THR A 208 34.81 2.33 -28.96
C THR A 208 34.91 2.81 -30.40
N GLU A 209 33.85 2.69 -31.20
CA GLU A 209 33.78 3.29 -32.54
C GLU A 209 33.80 4.80 -32.48
N LEU A 210 33.06 5.44 -31.57
CA LEU A 210 33.12 6.90 -31.36
C LEU A 210 34.50 7.36 -30.90
N PHE A 211 35.21 6.58 -30.08
CA PHE A 211 36.61 6.88 -29.72
C PHE A 211 37.55 6.73 -30.93
N LYS A 212 37.42 5.66 -31.71
CA LYS A 212 38.19 5.47 -32.95
C LYS A 212 37.92 6.56 -33.98
N GLU A 213 36.66 6.96 -34.12
CA GLU A 213 36.24 8.04 -35.02
C GLU A 213 36.81 9.38 -34.55
N ASN A 214 36.76 9.68 -33.24
CA ASN A 214 37.42 10.86 -32.67
C ASN A 214 38.93 10.84 -32.91
N GLU A 215 39.60 9.71 -32.70
CA GLU A 215 41.03 9.57 -32.94
C GLU A 215 41.39 9.81 -34.41
N LYS A 216 40.59 9.24 -35.33
CA LYS A 216 40.72 9.48 -36.77
C LYS A 216 40.50 10.94 -37.15
N LEU A 217 39.44 11.57 -36.65
CA LEU A 217 39.17 12.99 -36.87
C LEU A 217 40.29 13.88 -36.34
N ASN A 218 40.85 13.54 -35.17
CA ASN A 218 41.95 14.28 -34.57
C ASN A 218 43.25 14.14 -35.38
N GLN A 219 43.51 12.96 -35.95
CA GLN A 219 44.62 12.76 -36.88
C GLN A 219 44.44 13.59 -38.15
N GLN A 220 43.25 13.55 -38.76
CA GLN A 220 42.93 14.36 -39.94
C GLN A 220 43.12 15.87 -39.67
N LEU A 221 42.73 16.33 -38.48
CA LEU A 221 42.89 17.72 -38.08
C LEU A 221 44.38 18.09 -37.89
N THR A 222 45.19 17.15 -37.42
CA THR A 222 46.65 17.31 -37.31
C THR A 222 47.31 17.38 -38.69
N ASP A 223 46.92 16.50 -39.61
CA ASP A 223 47.43 16.47 -40.98
C ASP A 223 47.05 17.76 -41.74
N ALA A 224 45.81 18.22 -41.54
CA ALA A 224 45.32 19.48 -42.11
C ALA A 224 46.12 20.68 -41.56
N ARG A 225 46.40 20.72 -40.25
CA ARG A 225 47.26 21.74 -39.64
C ARG A 225 48.66 21.72 -40.24
N ALA A 226 49.28 20.56 -40.39
CA ALA A 226 50.61 20.44 -41.01
C ALA A 226 50.62 20.91 -42.48
N SER A 227 49.55 20.61 -43.21
CA SER A 227 49.35 21.09 -44.59
C SER A 227 49.20 22.61 -44.63
N ILE A 228 48.43 23.20 -43.71
CA ILE A 228 48.30 24.67 -43.58
C ILE A 228 49.67 25.30 -43.31
N THR A 229 50.43 24.78 -42.34
CA THR A 229 51.79 25.29 -42.06
C THR A 229 52.71 25.20 -43.27
N THR A 230 52.60 24.14 -44.06
CA THR A 230 53.36 24.02 -45.32
C THR A 230 52.94 25.06 -46.33
N LEU A 231 51.63 25.27 -46.50
CA LEU A 231 51.07 26.28 -47.40
C LEU A 231 51.49 27.69 -46.97
N GLU A 232 51.43 28.01 -45.69
CA GLU A 232 51.90 29.28 -45.12
C GLU A 232 53.37 29.54 -45.46
N ARG A 233 54.26 28.53 -45.31
CA ARG A 233 55.66 28.64 -45.73
C ARG A 233 55.79 28.91 -47.23
N THR A 234 55.04 28.19 -48.07
CA THR A 234 55.11 28.43 -49.53
C THR A 234 54.58 29.80 -49.91
N LEU A 235 53.58 30.32 -49.19
CA LEU A 235 53.04 31.64 -49.42
C LEU A 235 54.08 32.71 -49.04
N GLN A 236 54.75 32.55 -47.91
CA GLN A 236 55.88 33.41 -47.52
C GLN A 236 57.01 33.41 -48.55
N GLU A 237 57.41 32.24 -49.07
CA GLU A 237 58.41 32.15 -50.14
C GLU A 237 57.96 32.87 -51.42
N LYS A 238 56.67 32.81 -51.76
CA LYS A 238 56.12 33.54 -52.90
C LYS A 238 56.08 35.05 -52.67
N ASP A 239 55.77 35.50 -51.46
CA ASP A 239 55.81 36.93 -51.10
C ASP A 239 57.23 37.49 -51.17
N GLU A 240 58.23 36.72 -50.73
CA GLU A 240 59.65 37.07 -50.86
C GLU A 240 60.06 37.19 -52.34
N LEU A 241 59.67 36.21 -53.17
CA LEU A 241 59.90 36.25 -54.62
C LEU A 241 59.16 37.41 -55.31
N LEU A 242 57.93 37.74 -54.88
CA LEU A 242 57.18 38.87 -55.40
C LEU A 242 57.89 40.18 -55.06
N THR A 243 58.33 40.35 -53.82
CA THR A 243 59.11 41.52 -53.38
C THR A 243 60.39 41.68 -54.21
N GLN A 244 61.06 40.56 -54.52
CA GLN A 244 62.23 40.56 -55.39
C GLN A 244 61.89 41.01 -56.81
N ALA A 245 60.80 40.49 -57.39
CA ALA A 245 60.34 40.87 -58.72
C ALA A 245 59.94 42.35 -58.78
N GLU A 246 59.28 42.88 -57.75
CA GLU A 246 58.96 44.32 -57.63
C GLU A 246 60.22 45.19 -57.61
N TRP A 247 61.26 44.78 -56.87
CA TRP A 247 62.54 45.50 -56.87
C TRP A 247 63.21 45.46 -58.24
N GLN A 248 63.22 44.31 -58.92
CA GLN A 248 63.76 44.18 -60.27
C GLN A 248 62.99 45.02 -61.30
N LEU A 249 61.67 45.07 -61.21
CA LEU A 249 60.83 45.92 -62.06
C LEU A 249 61.18 47.40 -61.85
N LYS A 250 61.36 47.82 -60.59
CA LYS A 250 61.76 49.19 -60.26
C LYS A 250 63.11 49.55 -60.88
N ASP A 251 64.12 48.69 -60.71
CA ASP A 251 65.45 48.90 -61.31
C ASP A 251 65.40 48.97 -62.84
N ALA A 252 64.65 48.06 -63.47
CA ALA A 252 64.43 48.07 -64.91
C ALA A 252 63.75 49.37 -65.39
N ASN A 253 62.79 49.89 -64.62
CA ASN A 253 62.11 51.14 -64.93
C ASN A 253 63.04 52.36 -64.78
N GLU A 254 63.86 52.40 -63.73
CA GLU A 254 64.90 53.44 -63.57
C GLU A 254 65.91 53.41 -64.72
N ARG A 255 66.28 52.21 -65.19
CA ARG A 255 67.16 52.04 -66.34
C ARG A 255 66.50 52.44 -67.67
N ALA A 256 65.21 52.16 -67.83
CA ALA A 256 64.44 52.62 -68.99
C ALA A 256 64.41 54.16 -69.04
N ASN A 257 64.12 54.83 -67.92
CA ASN A 257 64.15 56.29 -67.83
C ASN A 257 65.54 56.86 -68.15
N TRP A 258 66.62 56.21 -67.69
CA TRP A 258 67.99 56.62 -68.03
C TRP A 258 68.27 56.50 -69.53
N LEU A 259 67.84 55.39 -70.15
CA LEU A 259 67.96 55.18 -71.60
C LEU A 259 67.15 56.21 -72.39
N GLU A 260 65.93 56.55 -71.95
CA GLU A 260 65.11 57.60 -72.57
C GLU A 260 65.84 58.96 -72.55
N ALA A 261 66.42 59.35 -71.42
CA ALA A 261 67.21 60.58 -71.32
C ALA A 261 68.45 60.58 -72.24
N GLN A 262 69.10 59.42 -72.40
CA GLN A 262 70.20 59.26 -73.36
C GLN A 262 69.72 59.42 -74.81
N ILE A 263 68.57 58.84 -75.16
CA ILE A 263 67.96 58.99 -76.48
C ILE A 263 67.64 60.46 -76.77
N GLU A 264 67.09 61.20 -75.80
CA GLU A 264 66.79 62.63 -75.94
C GLU A 264 68.07 63.47 -76.17
N THR A 265 69.16 63.11 -75.48
CA THR A 265 70.49 63.72 -75.67
C THR A 265 71.05 63.43 -77.07
N TYR A 266 70.95 62.18 -77.53
CA TYR A 266 71.38 61.79 -78.88
C TYR A 266 70.50 62.46 -79.95
N GLN A 267 69.19 62.56 -79.74
CA GLN A 267 68.29 63.29 -80.64
C GLN A 267 68.70 64.76 -80.76
N SER A 268 68.98 65.43 -79.64
CA SER A 268 69.46 66.82 -79.64
C SER A 268 70.78 66.97 -80.39
N SER A 269 71.68 66.00 -80.24
CA SER A 269 72.97 65.97 -80.96
C SER A 269 72.78 65.76 -82.46
N ILE A 270 71.85 64.88 -82.86
CA ILE A 270 71.49 64.66 -84.27
C ILE A 270 70.90 65.94 -84.86
N THR A 271 70.00 66.64 -84.16
CA THR A 271 69.44 67.91 -84.63
C THR A 271 70.53 68.98 -84.81
N ALA A 272 71.47 69.08 -83.87
CA ALA A 272 72.60 70.00 -83.99
C ALA A 272 73.51 69.67 -85.18
N LEU A 273 73.80 68.38 -85.39
CA LEU A 273 74.56 67.92 -86.55
C LEU A 273 73.82 68.19 -87.86
N GLN A 274 72.50 68.01 -87.90
CA GLN A 274 71.67 68.35 -89.06
C GLN A 274 71.75 69.84 -89.38
N SER A 275 71.63 70.74 -88.40
CA SER A 275 71.80 72.19 -88.62
C SER A 275 73.20 72.53 -89.14
N SER A 276 74.24 71.89 -88.61
CA SER A 276 75.61 72.09 -89.09
C SER A 276 75.82 71.59 -90.52
N ILE A 277 75.13 70.52 -90.93
CA ILE A 277 75.15 70.03 -92.31
C ILE A 277 74.45 71.04 -93.22
N THR A 278 73.27 71.55 -92.85
CA THR A 278 72.55 72.56 -93.65
C THR A 278 73.39 73.82 -93.85
N GLU A 279 74.08 74.29 -92.80
CA GLU A 279 75.01 75.42 -92.90
C GLU A 279 76.18 75.13 -93.86
N LYS A 280 76.70 73.89 -93.86
CA LYS A 280 77.77 73.48 -94.78
C LYS A 280 77.29 73.34 -96.22
N GLU A 281 76.06 72.88 -96.45
CA GLU A 281 75.43 72.84 -97.77
C GLU A 281 75.26 74.25 -98.34
N GLU A 282 74.82 75.22 -97.53
CA GLU A 282 74.69 76.62 -97.94
C GLU A 282 76.05 77.26 -98.24
N GLN A 283 77.08 76.97 -97.44
CA GLN A 283 78.46 77.37 -97.73
C GLN A 283 78.99 76.77 -99.05
N LEU A 284 78.59 75.53 -99.37
CA LEU A 284 79.01 74.85 -100.60
C LEU A 284 78.35 75.46 -101.84
N ASP A 285 77.07 75.85 -101.74
CA ASP A 285 76.36 76.55 -102.82
C ASP A 285 77.02 77.90 -103.16
N VAL A 286 77.35 78.70 -102.15
CA VAL A 286 78.07 79.98 -102.35
C VAL A 286 79.44 79.76 -103.01
N LEU A 287 80.16 78.70 -102.61
CA LEU A 287 81.47 78.38 -103.15
C LEU A 287 81.39 77.89 -104.61
N SER A 288 80.40 77.07 -104.93
CA SER A 288 80.09 76.60 -106.28
C SER A 288 79.81 77.77 -107.23
N GLU A 289 78.95 78.70 -106.80
CA GLU A 289 78.58 79.88 -107.60
C GLU A 289 79.81 80.79 -107.88
N THR A 290 80.68 80.96 -106.88
CA THR A 290 81.93 81.72 -106.99
C THR A 290 82.93 81.07 -107.95
N PHE A 291 83.09 79.74 -107.91
CA PHE A 291 83.97 79.00 -108.82
C PHE A 291 83.50 79.10 -110.27
N THR A 292 82.19 79.06 -110.49
CA THR A 292 81.58 79.12 -111.83
C THR A 292 81.87 80.47 -112.50
N LYS A 293 81.80 81.56 -111.73
CA LYS A 293 82.11 82.91 -112.21
C LYS A 293 83.60 83.06 -112.60
N LYS A 294 84.50 82.53 -111.77
CA LYS A 294 85.95 82.60 -112.01
C LYS A 294 86.40 81.80 -113.24
N LEU A 295 85.71 80.70 -113.55
CA LEU A 295 85.98 79.89 -114.74
C LEU A 295 85.61 80.63 -116.05
N ALA A 296 84.50 81.39 -116.03
CA ALA A 296 84.05 82.17 -117.17
C ALA A 296 85.03 83.30 -117.53
N ASP A 297 85.52 84.03 -116.53
CA ASP A 297 86.49 85.12 -116.72
C ASP A 297 87.80 84.63 -117.35
N SER A 298 88.33 83.50 -116.87
CA SER A 298 89.60 82.93 -117.35
C SER A 298 89.52 82.36 -118.78
N GLN A 299 88.34 81.91 -119.22
CA GLN A 299 88.13 81.51 -120.62
C GLN A 299 88.09 82.70 -121.58
N GLY A 300 87.58 83.87 -121.14
CA GLY A 300 87.59 85.10 -121.94
C GLY A 300 89.01 85.57 -122.24
N GLU A 301 89.84 85.61 -121.21
CA GLU A 301 91.25 86.06 -121.28
C GLU A 301 92.09 85.18 -122.23
N LYS A 302 91.86 83.86 -122.20
CA LYS A 302 92.52 82.90 -123.10
C LYS A 302 92.19 83.14 -124.58
N LYS A 303 90.98 83.61 -124.90
CA LYS A 303 90.53 83.83 -126.28
C LYS A 303 91.20 85.06 -126.90
N GLU A 304 91.43 86.09 -126.10
CA GLU A 304 92.04 87.35 -126.51
C GLU A 304 93.55 87.22 -126.77
N LEU A 305 94.26 86.50 -125.91
CA LEU A 305 95.69 86.18 -126.09
C LEU A 305 95.96 85.41 -127.40
N ARG A 306 95.04 84.51 -127.81
CA ARG A 306 95.16 83.78 -129.08
C ARG A 306 95.07 84.70 -130.30
N GLY A 307 94.26 85.75 -130.25
CA GLY A 307 94.13 86.71 -131.35
C GLY A 307 95.43 87.48 -131.61
N ARG A 308 96.05 87.98 -130.54
CA ARG A 308 97.31 88.75 -130.62
C ARG A 308 98.48 87.90 -131.16
N LEU A 309 98.53 86.61 -130.80
CA LEU A 309 99.59 85.71 -131.26
C LEU A 309 99.56 85.51 -132.78
N ILE A 310 98.36 85.41 -133.37
CA ILE A 310 98.20 85.23 -134.81
C ILE A 310 98.72 86.46 -135.57
N GLU A 311 98.45 87.66 -135.07
CA GLU A 311 98.86 88.92 -135.69
C GLU A 311 100.39 89.11 -135.72
N THR A 312 101.08 88.70 -134.64
CA THR A 312 102.55 88.71 -134.57
C THR A 312 103.23 87.72 -135.52
N LEU A 313 102.59 86.57 -135.79
CA LEU A 313 103.14 85.60 -136.73
C LEU A 313 103.11 86.09 -138.17
N THR A 314 102.08 86.86 -138.55
CA THR A 314 101.96 87.42 -139.90
C THR A 314 103.00 88.51 -140.17
N THR A 315 103.31 89.33 -139.16
CA THR A 315 104.31 90.40 -139.26
C THR A 315 105.76 89.87 -139.27
N LEU A 316 106.04 88.77 -138.58
CA LEU A 316 107.35 88.13 -138.64
C LEU A 316 107.65 87.54 -140.03
N LYS A 317 106.60 87.04 -140.70
CA LYS A 317 106.72 86.40 -142.02
C LYS A 317 107.09 87.40 -143.13
N SER A 318 106.55 88.61 -143.10
CA SER A 318 106.93 89.67 -144.05
C SER A 318 108.36 90.19 -143.83
N PHE A 319 108.88 90.10 -142.61
CA PHE A 319 110.27 90.47 -142.31
C PHE A 319 111.28 89.49 -142.90
N ALA A 320 110.93 88.20 -142.97
CA ALA A 320 111.78 87.16 -143.54
C ALA A 320 111.99 87.32 -145.06
N GLU A 321 110.96 87.73 -145.79
CA GLU A 321 111.02 87.94 -147.25
C GLU A 321 111.93 89.14 -147.62
N ILE A 322 111.93 90.20 -146.81
CA ILE A 322 112.82 91.38 -146.99
C ILE A 322 114.29 91.00 -146.79
N LEU A 323 114.58 90.10 -145.85
CA LEU A 323 115.93 89.64 -145.52
C LEU A 323 116.56 88.85 -146.68
N GLU A 324 115.76 88.06 -147.39
CA GLU A 324 116.19 87.25 -148.54
C GLU A 324 116.62 88.12 -149.73
N GLU A 325 115.94 89.25 -149.93
CA GLU A 325 116.23 90.20 -151.01
C GLU A 325 117.50 91.04 -150.74
N LEU A 326 117.76 91.35 -149.46
CA LEU A 326 119.01 91.99 -149.01
C LEU A 326 120.23 91.07 -149.20
N GLN A 327 120.04 89.77 -149.00
CA GLN A 327 121.13 88.79 -149.14
C GLN A 327 121.60 88.65 -150.59
N LYS A 328 120.68 88.84 -151.54
CA LYS A 328 120.97 88.79 -152.98
C LYS A 328 121.82 89.97 -153.47
N THR A 329 121.58 91.17 -152.92
CA THR A 329 122.35 92.38 -153.25
C THR A 329 123.75 92.37 -152.64
N PHE A 330 123.93 91.75 -151.46
CA PHE A 330 125.24 91.58 -150.84
C PHE A 330 126.21 90.73 -151.69
N LEU A 331 125.70 89.67 -152.34
CA LEU A 331 126.50 88.80 -153.20
C LEU A 331 126.99 89.50 -154.48
N GLU A 332 126.22 90.44 -155.03
CA GLU A 332 126.66 91.24 -156.18
C GLU A 332 127.78 92.22 -155.80
N VAL A 333 127.72 92.84 -154.62
CA VAL A 333 128.75 93.76 -154.12
C VAL A 333 130.07 93.04 -153.82
N GLN A 334 129.99 91.81 -153.30
CA GLN A 334 131.18 91.07 -152.87
C GLN A 334 132.07 90.60 -154.04
N SER A 335 131.51 90.35 -155.22
CA SER A 335 132.33 89.92 -156.37
C SER A 335 133.00 91.10 -157.11
N TYR A 336 132.39 92.29 -157.09
CA TYR A 336 133.08 93.52 -157.49
C TYR A 336 134.33 93.77 -156.62
N TYR A 337 134.28 93.40 -155.33
CA TYR A 337 135.43 93.49 -154.42
C TYR A 337 136.56 92.52 -154.80
N ASP A 338 136.24 91.26 -155.13
CA ASP A 338 137.25 90.26 -155.53
C ASP A 338 137.98 90.64 -156.83
N THR A 339 137.26 91.29 -157.76
CA THR A 339 137.85 91.77 -159.02
C THR A 339 138.85 92.92 -158.80
N ILE A 340 138.64 93.74 -157.76
CA ILE A 340 139.52 94.85 -157.38
C ILE A 340 140.77 94.36 -156.63
N GLN A 341 140.63 93.33 -155.77
CA GLN A 341 141.79 92.75 -155.08
C GLN A 341 142.78 92.08 -156.04
N ALA A 342 142.31 91.35 -157.05
CA ALA A 342 143.19 90.69 -158.03
C ALA A 342 144.01 91.69 -158.89
N LEU A 343 143.49 92.90 -159.10
CA LEU A 343 144.21 93.99 -159.79
C LEU A 343 145.25 94.66 -158.90
N THR A 344 145.09 94.61 -157.57
CA THR A 344 145.96 95.31 -156.62
C THR A 344 147.26 94.55 -156.36
N ASN A 345 147.24 93.22 -156.29
CA ASN A 345 148.48 92.44 -156.14
C ASN A 345 149.30 92.30 -157.44
N LYS A 346 148.78 92.78 -158.57
CA LYS A 346 149.53 92.97 -159.83
C LYS A 346 150.46 94.20 -159.81
N LEU A 347 150.42 95.06 -158.78
CA LEU A 347 151.06 96.38 -158.84
C LEU A 347 152.32 96.57 -157.98
N ASN A 348 152.60 95.76 -156.96
CA ASN A 348 153.75 95.97 -156.08
C ASN A 348 154.48 94.66 -155.76
N GLY A 349 155.60 94.42 -156.44
CA GLY A 349 156.44 93.24 -156.25
C GLY A 349 157.30 93.28 -154.98
N VAL A 350 157.46 92.10 -154.37
CA VAL A 350 158.56 91.71 -153.47
C VAL A 350 158.90 90.25 -153.80
N PRO A 351 160.17 89.85 -153.91
CA PRO A 351 160.56 88.45 -153.98
C PRO A 351 160.75 87.90 -152.56
N GLU A 352 160.19 86.74 -152.28
CA GLU A 352 160.81 85.71 -151.44
C GLU A 352 160.02 84.40 -151.64
N GLU A 353 160.80 83.35 -151.88
CA GLU A 353 160.53 81.89 -151.89
C GLU A 353 159.11 81.33 -152.04
#